data_AF-A0A818Q2V3-F1
#
_entry.id   AF-A0A818Q2V3-F1
#
_cell.length_a   1.000
_cell.length_b   1.000
_cell.length_c   1.000
_cell.angle_alpha   90.00
_cell.angle_beta   90.00
_cell.angle_gamma   90.00
#
_symmetry.space_group_name_H-M   'P 1'
#
loop_
_entity.id
_entity.type
_entity.pdbx_description
1 polymer ?
#
loop_
_entity_poly.entity_id
_entity_poly.type
_entity_poly.pdbx_seq_one_letter_code
_entity_poly.pdbx_strand_id
1 'polypeptide(L)'
;MATSGNYEYMNEDSIHEDLLCPICTDPLEDPVSANECGHTFCRKCIIDTFRDMSTCPTCRRDLTLEDYHPVTIRPFLNQLNQLLVKCKWCSQTNIQRGNFKDHITNCMNVMISCPAAHLKCDWNGRRDQIQNHISVCPLIKIQPIIDELNALVKQQSEQIHFLYTILEKTSKSHKKACQEYYKANGVAYCDICKKKFTFVEHKRRLHFCPDTDFCSHCVQKYFP
;
A
#
# COMPACT_ATOMS: atom_id res chain seq x y z
N MET A 1 11.74 3.71 8.50
CA MET A 1 12.74 4.29 9.41
C MET A 1 13.92 3.34 9.38
N ALA A 2 15.15 3.82 9.16
CA ALA A 2 16.34 2.97 9.08
C ALA A 2 16.43 2.07 10.31
N THR A 3 16.78 0.80 10.13
CA THR A 3 16.83 -0.19 11.23
C THR A 3 17.87 0.12 12.30
N SER A 4 18.76 1.10 12.08
CA SER A 4 19.74 1.63 13.05
C SER A 4 19.13 2.23 14.33
N GLY A 5 17.80 2.46 14.39
CA GLY A 5 17.12 2.95 15.60
C GLY A 5 17.02 1.94 16.74
N ASN A 6 17.18 0.64 16.45
CA ASN A 6 16.72 -0.44 17.35
C ASN A 6 17.85 -1.24 18.00
N TYR A 7 19.05 -1.19 17.42
CA TYR A 7 20.23 -1.91 17.89
C TYR A 7 21.52 -1.10 17.64
N GLU A 8 22.61 -1.54 18.25
CA GLU A 8 23.99 -1.03 18.09
C GLU A 8 24.88 -2.18 17.60
N TYR A 9 25.80 -1.93 16.68
CA TYR A 9 26.77 -2.95 16.28
C TYR A 9 27.84 -3.08 17.36
N MET A 10 28.23 -4.32 17.69
CA MET A 10 29.13 -4.55 18.82
C MET A 10 30.62 -4.37 18.48
N ASN A 11 31.00 -4.45 17.21
CA ASN A 11 32.39 -4.36 16.74
C ASN A 11 32.45 -3.59 15.42
N GLU A 12 32.01 -2.32 15.41
CA GLU A 12 31.95 -1.48 14.20
C GLU A 12 33.30 -1.42 13.46
N ASP A 13 34.40 -1.25 14.20
CA ASP A 13 35.76 -1.17 13.64
C ASP A 13 36.24 -2.48 12.99
N SER A 14 35.59 -3.61 13.29
CA SER A 14 35.94 -4.93 12.73
C SER A 14 35.06 -5.32 11.54
N ILE A 15 34.11 -4.48 11.14
CA ILE A 15 33.24 -4.74 9.99
C ILE A 15 34.04 -4.47 8.72
N HIS A 16 34.07 -5.45 7.81
CA HIS A 16 34.76 -5.33 6.54
C HIS A 16 34.16 -4.20 5.69
N GLU A 17 35.00 -3.38 5.04
CA GLU A 17 34.58 -2.20 4.27
C GLU A 17 33.56 -2.55 3.16
N ASP A 18 33.71 -3.71 2.51
CA ASP A 18 32.75 -4.21 1.50
C ASP A 18 31.31 -4.39 2.01
N LEU A 19 31.12 -4.45 3.34
CA LEU A 19 29.82 -4.58 3.99
C LEU A 19 29.21 -3.22 4.33
N LEU A 20 29.96 -2.13 4.19
CA LEU A 20 29.55 -0.78 4.53
C LEU A 20 28.99 -0.06 3.31
N CYS A 21 27.98 0.78 3.53
CA CYS A 21 27.46 1.63 2.47
C CYS A 21 28.36 2.87 2.30
N PRO A 22 28.84 3.18 1.08
CA PRO A 22 29.66 4.36 0.84
C PRO A 22 28.95 5.71 1.09
N ILE A 23 27.61 5.71 1.18
CA ILE A 23 26.82 6.93 1.40
C ILE A 23 26.61 7.18 2.91
N CYS A 24 26.09 6.21 3.64
CA CYS A 24 25.77 6.39 5.07
C CYS A 24 26.83 5.84 6.02
N THR A 25 27.88 5.19 5.51
CA THR A 25 28.99 4.58 6.27
C THR A 25 28.58 3.47 7.25
N ASP A 26 27.30 3.13 7.34
CA ASP A 26 26.77 2.01 8.11
C ASP A 26 26.78 0.69 7.32
N PRO A 27 26.74 -0.48 7.98
CA PRO A 27 26.53 -1.76 7.33
C PRO A 27 25.28 -1.78 6.44
N LEU A 28 25.39 -2.37 5.26
CA LEU A 28 24.36 -2.33 4.22
C LEU A 28 23.01 -2.90 4.68
N GLU A 29 21.96 -2.08 4.52
CA GLU A 29 20.54 -2.40 4.71
C GLU A 29 19.85 -2.49 3.34
N ASP A 30 19.20 -3.62 3.06
CA ASP A 30 18.62 -3.95 1.75
C ASP A 30 19.58 -3.60 0.58
N PRO A 31 20.76 -4.24 0.51
CA PRO A 31 21.80 -3.87 -0.45
C PRO A 31 21.31 -3.96 -1.89
N VAL A 32 21.61 -2.93 -2.67
CA VAL A 32 21.41 -2.87 -4.12
C VAL A 32 22.72 -2.56 -4.82
N SER A 33 22.99 -3.24 -5.93
CA SER A 33 24.20 -3.02 -6.74
C SER A 33 23.83 -2.45 -8.10
N ALA A 34 24.66 -1.54 -8.59
CA ALA A 34 24.58 -1.05 -9.96
C ALA A 34 25.09 -2.11 -10.95
N ASN A 35 24.31 -2.42 -11.99
CA ASN A 35 24.66 -3.45 -12.96
C ASN A 35 26.01 -3.22 -13.66
N GLU A 36 26.28 -1.99 -14.11
CA GLU A 36 27.44 -1.74 -14.96
C GLU A 36 28.75 -1.54 -14.19
N CYS A 37 28.68 -1.02 -12.96
CA CYS A 37 29.87 -0.67 -12.17
C CYS A 37 30.03 -1.48 -10.88
N GLY A 38 29.03 -2.27 -10.48
CA GLY A 38 29.11 -3.18 -9.34
C GLY A 38 29.08 -2.52 -7.95
N HIS A 39 29.08 -1.19 -7.84
CA HIS A 39 29.04 -0.50 -6.55
C HIS A 39 27.72 -0.77 -5.83
N THR A 40 27.82 -1.04 -4.53
CA THR A 40 26.70 -1.49 -3.69
C THR A 40 26.36 -0.46 -2.63
N PHE A 41 25.07 -0.21 -2.44
CA PHE A 41 24.54 0.80 -1.52
C PHE A 41 23.31 0.27 -0.78
N CYS A 42 22.90 0.92 0.31
CA CYS A 42 21.57 0.68 0.87
C CYS A 42 20.51 1.17 -0.12
N ARG A 43 19.43 0.40 -0.32
CA ARG A 43 18.32 0.80 -1.20
C ARG A 43 17.82 2.21 -0.93
N LYS A 44 17.63 2.55 0.35
CA LYS A 44 17.15 3.88 0.74
C LYS A 44 18.18 4.97 0.39
N CYS A 45 19.45 4.75 0.72
CA CYS A 45 20.50 5.73 0.48
C CYS A 45 20.63 6.10 -1.00
N ILE A 46 20.59 5.11 -1.90
CA ILE A 46 20.69 5.39 -3.32
C ILE A 46 19.45 6.10 -3.86
N ILE A 47 18.24 5.72 -3.43
CA ILE A 47 16.99 6.38 -3.83
C ILE A 47 16.97 7.84 -3.38
N ASP A 48 17.41 8.11 -2.14
CA ASP A 48 17.44 9.47 -1.60
C ASP A 48 18.49 10.33 -2.34
N THR A 49 19.67 9.77 -2.63
CA THR A 49 20.75 10.49 -3.36
C THR A 49 20.38 10.79 -4.82
N PHE A 50 19.66 9.88 -5.48
CA PHE A 50 19.26 10.04 -6.88
C PHE A 50 18.26 11.17 -7.13
N ARG A 51 17.61 11.70 -6.08
CA ARG A 51 16.77 12.91 -6.21
C ARG A 51 17.57 14.12 -6.68
N ASP A 52 18.87 14.15 -6.34
CA ASP A 52 19.74 15.29 -6.60
C ASP A 52 20.79 15.01 -7.69
N MET A 53 21.05 13.73 -8.03
CA MET A 53 22.12 13.35 -8.95
C MET A 53 21.78 12.06 -9.74
N SER A 54 21.95 12.09 -11.07
CA SER A 54 21.70 10.94 -11.97
C SER A 54 22.96 10.12 -12.30
N THR A 55 23.88 9.99 -11.33
CA THR A 55 25.14 9.26 -11.52
C THR A 55 25.47 8.39 -10.31
N CYS A 56 26.30 7.37 -10.50
CA CYS A 56 26.80 6.54 -9.41
C CYS A 56 27.59 7.39 -8.39
N PRO A 57 27.24 7.38 -7.08
CA PRO A 57 27.93 8.19 -6.07
C PRO A 57 29.43 7.89 -5.91
N THR A 58 29.85 6.66 -6.23
CA THR A 58 31.26 6.23 -6.06
C THR A 58 32.12 6.51 -7.29
N CYS A 59 31.62 6.22 -8.50
CA CYS A 59 32.42 6.31 -9.74
C CYS A 59 31.92 7.33 -10.76
N ARG A 60 30.82 8.05 -10.47
CA ARG A 60 30.20 9.08 -11.31
C ARG A 60 29.77 8.61 -12.71
N ARG A 61 29.56 7.30 -12.89
CA ARG A 61 28.98 6.75 -14.12
C ARG A 61 27.51 7.14 -14.23
N ASP A 62 27.07 7.54 -15.41
CA ASP A 62 25.66 7.82 -15.71
C ASP A 62 24.85 6.52 -15.57
N LEU A 63 23.89 6.53 -14.66
CA LEU A 63 23.00 5.40 -14.37
C LEU A 63 21.63 5.96 -14.02
N THR A 64 20.62 5.11 -14.13
CA THR A 64 19.26 5.38 -13.67
C THR A 64 18.94 4.53 -12.45
N LEU A 65 17.85 4.85 -11.73
CA LEU A 65 17.39 4.02 -10.62
C LEU A 65 16.99 2.60 -11.04
N GLU A 66 16.65 2.40 -12.31
CA GLU A 66 16.32 1.08 -12.85
C GLU A 66 17.55 0.17 -12.98
N ASP A 67 18.76 0.75 -13.06
CA ASP A 67 20.03 0.02 -13.17
C ASP A 67 20.53 -0.56 -11.84
N TYR A 68 19.80 -0.28 -10.74
CA TYR A 68 20.11 -0.81 -9.41
C TYR A 68 19.21 -1.99 -9.07
N HIS A 69 19.85 -3.11 -8.75
CA HIS A 69 19.13 -4.35 -8.44
C HIS A 69 19.48 -4.88 -7.06
N PRO A 70 18.53 -5.49 -6.33
CA PRO A 70 18.82 -6.10 -5.05
C PRO A 70 19.92 -7.16 -5.16
N VAL A 71 20.87 -7.12 -4.23
CA VAL A 71 21.90 -8.14 -4.13
C VAL A 71 21.26 -9.44 -3.65
N THR A 72 21.44 -10.50 -4.42
CA THR A 72 20.91 -11.85 -4.12
C THR A 72 22.02 -12.87 -3.79
N ILE A 73 23.28 -12.42 -3.79
CA ILE A 73 24.45 -13.26 -3.53
C ILE A 73 24.44 -13.72 -2.07
N ARG A 74 24.04 -14.98 -1.83
CA ARG A 74 23.84 -15.52 -0.49
C ARG A 74 25.08 -15.42 0.43
N PRO A 75 26.31 -15.75 0.00
CA PRO A 75 27.48 -15.63 0.87
C PRO A 75 27.68 -14.21 1.41
N PHE A 76 27.52 -13.20 0.55
CA PHE A 76 27.61 -11.79 0.93
C PHE A 76 26.52 -11.39 1.94
N LEU A 77 25.26 -11.77 1.66
CA LEU A 77 24.15 -11.52 2.58
C LEU A 77 24.33 -12.24 3.93
N ASN A 78 24.91 -13.43 3.92
CA ASN A 78 25.20 -14.19 5.14
C ASN A 78 26.26 -13.48 5.99
N GLN A 79 27.34 -12.95 5.39
CA GLN A 79 28.35 -12.17 6.12
C GLN A 79 27.71 -10.95 6.79
N LEU A 80 26.87 -10.22 6.07
CA LEU A 80 26.10 -9.11 6.62
C LEU A 80 25.19 -9.53 7.78
N ASN A 81 24.51 -10.67 7.65
CA ASN A 81 23.56 -11.16 8.65
C ASN A 81 24.22 -11.74 9.90
N GLN A 82 25.48 -12.18 9.80
CA GLN A 82 26.27 -12.70 10.93
C GLN A 82 26.85 -11.61 11.84
N LEU A 83 26.83 -10.34 11.41
CA LEU A 83 27.24 -9.22 12.24
C LEU A 83 26.49 -9.23 13.58
N LEU A 84 27.22 -9.01 14.68
CA LEU A 84 26.64 -9.04 16.02
C LEU A 84 26.16 -7.66 16.45
N VAL A 85 24.95 -7.63 16.99
CA VAL A 85 24.29 -6.43 17.47
C VAL A 85 23.85 -6.57 18.92
N LYS A 86 23.74 -5.42 19.58
CA LYS A 86 23.19 -5.24 20.91
C LYS A 86 21.83 -4.54 20.79
N CYS A 87 20.81 -5.09 21.43
CA CYS A 87 19.50 -4.46 21.49
C CYS A 87 19.53 -3.19 22.34
N LYS A 88 19.07 -2.05 21.78
CA LYS A 88 19.00 -0.77 22.50
C LYS A 88 17.98 -0.77 23.65
N TRP A 89 17.00 -1.67 23.62
CA TRP A 89 15.90 -1.69 24.60
C TRP A 89 16.13 -2.62 25.78
N CYS A 90 16.63 -3.85 25.55
CA CYS A 90 16.89 -4.81 26.61
C CYS A 90 18.37 -5.04 26.92
N SER A 91 19.27 -4.39 26.17
CA SER A 91 20.74 -4.57 26.29
C SER A 91 21.24 -6.00 26.02
N GLN A 92 20.41 -6.90 25.49
CA GLN A 92 20.86 -8.22 25.04
C GLN A 92 21.88 -8.06 23.92
N THR A 93 23.04 -8.69 24.09
CA THR A 93 24.19 -8.66 23.19
C THR A 93 24.29 -9.95 22.36
N ASN A 94 25.24 -9.98 21.42
CA ASN A 94 25.57 -11.14 20.60
C ASN A 94 24.38 -11.67 19.78
N ILE A 95 23.44 -10.80 19.42
CA ILE A 95 22.35 -11.14 18.51
C ILE A 95 22.87 -11.01 17.09
N GLN A 96 22.74 -12.05 16.27
CA GLN A 96 23.03 -11.93 14.84
C GLN A 96 22.06 -10.93 14.22
N ARG A 97 22.57 -10.00 13.42
CA ARG A 97 21.77 -8.97 12.71
C ARG A 97 20.59 -9.59 11.97
N GLY A 98 20.81 -10.72 11.29
CA GLY A 98 19.75 -11.45 10.58
C GLY A 98 18.61 -11.95 11.48
N ASN A 99 18.91 -12.24 12.76
CA ASN A 99 17.95 -12.76 13.74
C ASN A 99 17.37 -11.65 14.63
N PHE A 100 17.79 -10.39 14.45
CA PHE A 100 17.32 -9.29 15.29
C PHE A 100 15.80 -9.06 15.17
N LYS A 101 15.23 -9.35 13.99
CA LYS A 101 13.78 -9.30 13.77
C LYS A 101 13.01 -10.29 14.67
N ASP A 102 13.56 -11.49 14.89
CA ASP A 102 12.95 -12.50 15.76
C ASP A 102 13.16 -12.18 17.25
N HIS A 103 14.28 -11.52 17.57
CA HIS A 103 14.47 -10.96 18.89
C HIS A 103 13.43 -9.88 19.20
N ILE A 104 13.19 -8.92 18.29
CA ILE A 104 12.36 -7.75 18.60
C ILE A 104 10.87 -8.06 18.77
N THR A 105 10.39 -9.10 18.08
CA THR A 105 9.02 -9.59 18.28
C THR A 105 8.80 -10.10 19.72
N ASN A 106 9.86 -10.56 20.39
CA ASN A 106 9.82 -11.14 21.73
C ASN A 106 10.49 -10.27 22.81
N CYS A 107 11.13 -9.16 22.45
CA CYS A 107 11.80 -8.29 23.41
C CYS A 107 10.79 -7.64 24.37
N MET A 108 10.92 -7.88 25.68
CA MET A 108 9.98 -7.35 26.69
C MET A 108 10.17 -5.85 26.97
N ASN A 109 11.34 -5.30 26.66
CA ASN A 109 11.66 -3.90 26.93
C ASN A 109 11.47 -2.99 25.73
N VAL A 110 11.13 -3.53 24.54
CA VAL A 110 10.84 -2.71 23.36
C VAL A 110 9.66 -1.80 23.63
N MET A 111 9.79 -0.56 23.16
CA MET A 111 8.69 0.40 23.13
C MET A 111 7.68 0.01 22.05
N ILE A 112 6.45 -0.27 22.47
CA ILE A 112 5.33 -0.58 21.58
C ILE A 112 4.18 0.41 21.82
N SER A 113 3.38 0.61 20.78
CA SER A 113 2.12 1.35 20.85
C SER A 113 0.98 0.42 21.25
N CYS A 114 -0.10 0.99 21.77
CA CYS A 114 -1.33 0.27 22.04
C CYS A 114 -1.90 -0.39 20.76
N PRO A 115 -2.46 -1.62 20.81
CA PRO A 115 -3.15 -2.22 19.66
C PRO A 115 -4.29 -1.33 19.09
N ALA A 116 -4.92 -0.53 19.94
CA ALA A 116 -5.93 0.46 19.55
C ALA A 116 -5.34 1.82 19.10
N ALA A 117 -4.06 1.90 18.74
CA ALA A 117 -3.45 3.13 18.21
C ALA A 117 -4.12 3.63 16.92
N HIS A 118 -4.70 2.72 16.11
CA HIS A 118 -5.50 3.07 14.93
C HIS A 118 -6.79 3.84 15.30
N LEU A 119 -7.32 3.62 16.51
CA LEU A 119 -8.40 4.39 17.12
C LEU A 119 -7.90 5.61 17.89
N LYS A 120 -6.66 6.04 17.64
CA LYS A 120 -6.00 7.19 18.28
C LYS A 120 -5.77 7.02 19.78
N CYS A 121 -5.47 5.79 20.22
CA CYS A 121 -4.85 5.61 21.52
C CYS A 121 -3.40 6.15 21.49
N ASP A 122 -3.09 7.11 22.35
CA ASP A 122 -1.75 7.73 22.41
C ASP A 122 -0.75 6.96 23.29
N TRP A 123 -1.16 5.84 23.87
CA TRP A 123 -0.29 5.08 24.75
C TRP A 123 0.87 4.44 23.97
N ASN A 124 2.08 4.73 24.45
CA ASN A 124 3.34 4.14 24.03
C ASN A 124 4.13 3.80 25.28
N GLY A 125 4.56 2.54 25.39
CA GLY A 125 5.25 2.06 26.58
C GLY A 125 6.03 0.79 26.29
N ARG A 126 6.73 0.27 27.30
CA ARG A 126 7.45 -1.00 27.13
C ARG A 126 6.47 -2.16 26.99
N ARG A 127 6.89 -3.22 26.27
CA ARG A 127 6.07 -4.42 26.08
C ARG A 127 5.67 -5.08 27.40
N ASP A 128 6.52 -5.10 28.42
CA ASP A 128 6.18 -5.62 29.77
C ASP A 128 4.99 -4.89 30.42
N GLN A 129 4.80 -3.61 30.11
CA GLN A 129 3.74 -2.77 30.68
C GLN A 129 2.41 -2.84 29.92
N ILE A 130 2.39 -3.47 28.73
CA ILE A 130 1.21 -3.44 27.85
C ILE A 130 -0.03 -4.07 28.49
N GLN A 131 0.15 -5.14 29.28
CA GLN A 131 -0.98 -5.85 29.91
C GLN A 131 -1.70 -4.95 30.91
N ASN A 132 -0.94 -4.17 31.69
CA ASN A 132 -1.50 -3.20 32.63
C ASN A 132 -2.31 -2.14 31.87
N HIS A 133 -1.79 -1.63 30.76
CA HIS A 133 -2.50 -0.66 29.92
C HIS A 133 -3.76 -1.26 29.27
N ILE A 134 -3.67 -2.44 28.64
CA ILE A 134 -4.79 -3.11 27.97
C ILE A 134 -5.98 -3.29 28.92
N SER A 135 -5.71 -3.65 30.18
CA SER A 135 -6.77 -3.88 31.19
C SER A 135 -7.63 -2.63 31.48
N VAL A 136 -7.05 -1.43 31.32
CA VAL A 136 -7.71 -0.15 31.60
C VAL A 136 -8.03 0.67 30.35
N CYS A 137 -7.53 0.30 29.18
CA CYS A 137 -7.70 1.05 27.94
C CYS A 137 -9.16 1.01 27.45
N PRO A 138 -9.88 2.15 27.41
CA PRO A 138 -11.26 2.18 26.92
C PRO A 138 -11.35 1.80 25.44
N LEU A 139 -10.36 2.20 24.64
CA LEU A 139 -10.33 1.97 23.19
C LEU A 139 -10.17 0.48 22.85
N ILE A 140 -9.44 -0.30 23.66
CA ILE A 140 -9.38 -1.75 23.49
C ILE A 140 -10.74 -2.41 23.79
N LYS A 141 -11.45 -1.92 24.82
CA LYS A 141 -12.76 -2.49 25.20
C LYS A 141 -13.82 -2.29 24.11
N ILE A 142 -13.78 -1.17 23.38
CA ILE A 142 -14.73 -0.87 22.30
C ILE A 142 -14.27 -1.40 20.93
N GLN A 143 -13.00 -1.79 20.79
CA GLN A 143 -12.43 -2.25 19.53
C GLN A 143 -13.26 -3.36 18.85
N PRO A 144 -13.75 -4.40 19.56
CA PRO A 144 -14.54 -5.46 18.91
C PRO A 144 -15.82 -4.95 18.24
N ILE A 145 -16.48 -3.96 18.85
CA ILE A 145 -17.71 -3.36 18.31
C ILE A 145 -17.37 -2.53 17.06
N ILE A 146 -16.27 -1.78 17.09
CA ILE A 146 -15.82 -0.99 15.94
C ILE A 146 -15.43 -1.91 14.78
N ASP A 147 -14.77 -3.03 15.06
CA ASP A 147 -14.40 -4.03 14.04
C ASP A 147 -15.65 -4.64 13.39
N GLU A 148 -16.69 -4.96 14.18
CA GLU A 148 -17.98 -5.43 13.66
C GLU A 148 -18.68 -4.39 12.77
N LEU A 149 -18.70 -3.12 13.20
CA LEU A 149 -19.26 -2.02 12.42
C LEU A 149 -18.50 -1.82 11.09
N ASN A 150 -17.17 -1.88 11.13
CA ASN A 150 -16.33 -1.78 9.93
C ASN A 150 -16.58 -2.93 8.96
N ALA A 151 -16.75 -4.15 9.48
CA ALA A 151 -17.08 -5.32 8.66
C ALA A 151 -18.46 -5.15 7.99
N LEU A 152 -19.46 -4.65 8.71
CA LEU A 152 -20.79 -4.38 8.17
C LEU A 152 -20.75 -3.30 7.08
N VAL A 153 -20.04 -2.19 7.31
CA VAL A 153 -19.85 -1.11 6.32
C VAL A 153 -19.17 -1.65 5.07
N LYS A 154 -18.14 -2.48 5.23
CA LYS A 154 -17.45 -3.13 4.11
C LYS A 154 -18.41 -4.02 3.31
N GLN A 155 -19.18 -4.87 3.98
CA GLN A 155 -20.18 -5.73 3.32
C GLN A 155 -21.21 -4.91 2.54
N GLN A 156 -21.72 -3.81 3.12
CA GLN A 156 -22.65 -2.92 2.44
C GLN A 156 -22.02 -2.29 1.20
N SER A 157 -20.76 -1.86 1.27
CA SER A 157 -20.05 -1.29 0.12
C SER A 157 -19.88 -2.30 -1.03
N GLU A 158 -19.61 -3.57 -0.71
CA GLU A 158 -19.49 -4.66 -1.69
C GLU A 158 -20.85 -4.96 -2.34
N GLN A 159 -21.94 -4.99 -1.56
CA GLN A 159 -23.30 -5.15 -2.07
C GLN A 159 -23.70 -4.00 -3.01
N ILE A 160 -23.39 -2.75 -2.61
CA ILE A 160 -23.65 -1.56 -3.44
C ILE A 160 -22.87 -1.67 -4.76
N HIS A 161 -21.58 -1.99 -4.71
CA HIS A 161 -20.76 -2.17 -5.91
C HIS A 161 -21.30 -3.26 -6.84
N PHE A 162 -21.76 -4.39 -6.27
CA PHE A 162 -22.39 -5.46 -7.03
C PHE A 162 -23.68 -5.00 -7.74
N LEU A 163 -24.57 -4.30 -7.02
CA LEU A 163 -25.79 -3.74 -7.60
C LEU A 163 -25.50 -2.74 -8.72
N TYR A 164 -24.52 -1.85 -8.53
CA TYR A 164 -24.06 -0.95 -9.60
C TYR A 164 -23.56 -1.71 -10.82
N THR A 165 -22.78 -2.78 -10.63
CA THR A 165 -22.28 -3.62 -11.72
C THR A 165 -23.42 -4.31 -12.48
N ILE A 166 -24.45 -4.80 -11.78
CA ILE A 166 -25.65 -5.37 -12.41
C ILE A 166 -26.39 -4.29 -13.22
N LEU A 167 -26.61 -3.12 -12.63
CA LEU A 167 -27.28 -2.00 -13.28
C LEU A 167 -26.54 -1.60 -14.56
N GLU A 168 -25.22 -1.52 -14.54
CA GLU A 168 -24.42 -1.17 -15.72
C GLU A 168 -24.52 -2.23 -16.84
N LYS A 169 -24.46 -3.52 -16.49
CA LYS A 169 -24.59 -4.61 -17.48
C LYS A 169 -25.99 -4.70 -18.08
N THR A 170 -27.02 -4.58 -17.25
CA THR A 170 -28.42 -4.59 -17.69
C THR A 170 -28.73 -3.37 -18.56
N SER A 171 -28.24 -2.20 -18.16
CA SER A 171 -28.23 -0.95 -18.95
C SER A 171 -27.67 -1.17 -20.37
N LYS A 172 -26.41 -1.60 -20.49
CA LYS A 172 -25.76 -1.84 -21.79
C LYS A 172 -26.52 -2.84 -22.66
N SER A 173 -27.04 -3.90 -22.06
CA SER A 173 -27.80 -4.95 -22.76
C SER A 173 -29.14 -4.42 -23.26
N HIS A 174 -29.86 -3.68 -22.42
CA HIS A 174 -31.13 -3.04 -22.76
C HIS A 174 -30.95 -2.01 -23.87
N LYS A 175 -29.91 -1.17 -23.79
CA LYS A 175 -29.56 -0.20 -24.83
C LYS A 175 -29.35 -0.87 -26.19
N LYS A 176 -28.69 -2.03 -26.25
CA LYS A 176 -28.51 -2.79 -27.49
C LYS A 176 -29.84 -3.31 -28.04
N ALA A 177 -30.70 -3.90 -27.20
CA ALA A 177 -32.01 -4.38 -27.61
C ALA A 177 -32.92 -3.24 -28.13
N CYS A 178 -32.92 -2.09 -27.46
CA CYS A 178 -33.66 -0.90 -27.90
C CYS A 178 -33.17 -0.38 -29.27
N GLN A 179 -31.86 -0.42 -29.52
CA GLN A 179 -31.29 -0.06 -30.84
C GLN A 179 -31.73 -1.03 -31.94
N GLU A 180 -31.71 -2.34 -31.68
CA GLU A 180 -32.14 -3.36 -32.63
C GLU A 180 -33.63 -3.25 -32.95
N TYR A 181 -34.48 -3.08 -31.93
CA TYR A 181 -35.92 -2.88 -32.12
C TYR A 181 -36.22 -1.63 -32.96
N TYR A 182 -35.53 -0.52 -32.66
CA TYR A 182 -35.67 0.70 -33.45
C TYR A 182 -35.27 0.51 -34.91
N LYS A 183 -34.13 -0.14 -35.18
CA LYS A 183 -33.69 -0.42 -36.55
C LYS A 183 -34.72 -1.21 -37.35
N ALA A 184 -35.45 -2.11 -36.70
CA ALA A 184 -36.50 -2.92 -37.34
C ALA A 184 -37.83 -2.16 -37.53
N ASN A 185 -38.21 -1.28 -36.59
CA ASN A 185 -39.58 -0.72 -36.54
C ASN A 185 -39.65 0.81 -36.75
N GLY A 186 -38.53 1.52 -36.78
CA GLY A 186 -38.45 2.98 -36.94
C GLY A 186 -38.97 3.79 -35.74
N VAL A 187 -39.29 3.14 -34.62
CA VAL A 187 -39.85 3.75 -33.40
C VAL A 187 -39.31 3.07 -32.14
N ALA A 188 -39.19 3.82 -31.05
CA ALA A 188 -38.80 3.29 -29.73
C ALA A 188 -39.72 3.83 -28.62
N TYR A 189 -39.77 3.14 -27.50
CA TYR A 189 -40.60 3.49 -26.34
C TYR A 189 -39.73 3.58 -25.09
N CYS A 190 -40.01 4.54 -24.22
CA CYS A 190 -39.31 4.65 -22.95
C CYS A 190 -39.79 3.58 -21.97
N ASP A 191 -38.89 2.85 -21.32
CA ASP A 191 -39.26 1.80 -20.39
C ASP A 191 -40.00 2.26 -19.13
N ILE A 192 -39.75 3.50 -18.70
CA ILE A 192 -40.38 4.07 -17.50
C ILE A 192 -41.76 4.66 -17.83
N CYS A 193 -41.85 5.58 -18.78
CA CYS A 193 -43.10 6.31 -19.05
C CYS A 193 -43.91 5.75 -20.22
N LYS A 194 -43.39 4.72 -20.91
CA LYS A 194 -44.00 4.07 -22.09
C LYS A 194 -44.33 5.00 -23.26
N LYS A 195 -43.86 6.26 -23.22
CA LYS A 195 -44.05 7.23 -24.31
C LYS A 195 -43.18 6.86 -25.51
N LYS A 196 -43.77 7.00 -26.70
CA LYS A 196 -43.11 6.82 -28.00
C LYS A 196 -42.15 7.97 -28.29
N PHE A 197 -41.01 7.68 -28.89
CA PHE A 197 -40.09 8.67 -29.43
C PHE A 197 -39.43 8.21 -30.74
N THR A 198 -38.99 9.17 -31.55
CA THR A 198 -38.32 8.99 -32.85
C THR A 198 -36.93 9.64 -32.82
N PHE A 199 -36.00 9.19 -33.66
CA PHE A 199 -34.65 9.77 -33.69
C PHE A 199 -34.66 11.08 -34.47
N VAL A 200 -34.03 12.13 -33.93
CA VAL A 200 -33.74 13.35 -34.68
C VAL A 200 -32.44 13.12 -35.48
N GLU A 201 -32.47 13.34 -36.79
CA GLU A 201 -31.49 12.87 -37.80
C GLU A 201 -30.02 13.24 -37.52
N HIS A 202 -29.73 14.25 -36.68
CA HIS A 202 -28.38 14.77 -36.53
C HIS A 202 -27.47 14.06 -35.52
N LYS A 203 -27.91 13.01 -34.78
CA LYS A 203 -27.02 12.36 -33.79
C LYS A 203 -26.94 10.84 -33.75
N ARG A 204 -27.73 10.05 -34.52
CA ARG A 204 -27.76 8.55 -34.47
C ARG A 204 -27.54 7.97 -33.06
N ARG A 205 -28.02 8.66 -32.03
CA ARG A 205 -27.97 8.26 -30.63
C ARG A 205 -29.42 8.30 -30.18
N LEU A 206 -29.86 7.23 -29.53
CA LEU A 206 -31.10 7.28 -28.74
C LEU A 206 -31.05 8.52 -27.85
N HIS A 207 -32.19 9.15 -27.58
CA HIS A 207 -32.36 10.12 -26.50
C HIS A 207 -32.21 9.46 -25.12
N PHE A 208 -31.12 8.72 -24.92
CA PHE A 208 -30.58 8.39 -23.61
C PHE A 208 -29.71 9.56 -23.20
N CYS A 209 -29.86 10.02 -21.97
CA CYS A 209 -28.92 10.96 -21.38
C CYS A 209 -27.51 10.33 -21.53
N PRO A 210 -26.45 11.11 -21.84
CA PRO A 210 -25.09 10.57 -22.00
C PRO A 210 -24.66 9.69 -20.81
N ASP A 211 -25.24 9.96 -19.64
CA ASP A 211 -24.88 9.35 -18.36
C ASP A 211 -25.98 8.43 -17.76
N THR A 212 -27.18 8.32 -18.37
CA THR A 212 -28.27 7.46 -17.86
C THR A 212 -29.17 6.90 -18.95
N ASP A 213 -29.52 5.62 -18.87
CA ASP A 213 -30.43 4.87 -19.75
C ASP A 213 -31.92 5.24 -19.64
N PHE A 214 -32.22 6.51 -19.34
CA PHE A 214 -33.58 7.01 -19.19
C PHE A 214 -33.86 8.14 -20.20
N CYS A 215 -35.13 8.34 -20.55
CA CYS A 215 -35.50 9.46 -21.40
C CYS A 215 -35.39 10.78 -20.62
N SER A 216 -35.09 11.87 -21.32
CA SER A 216 -34.89 13.20 -20.72
C SER A 216 -36.03 13.64 -19.78
N HIS A 217 -37.27 13.33 -20.15
CA HIS A 217 -38.45 13.62 -19.33
C HIS A 217 -38.47 12.85 -18.00
N CYS A 218 -38.08 11.58 -17.99
CA CYS A 218 -38.01 10.78 -16.76
C CYS A 218 -36.82 11.20 -15.90
N VAL A 219 -35.66 11.50 -16.50
CA VAL A 219 -34.49 12.00 -15.77
C VAL A 219 -34.85 13.29 -15.03
N GLN A 220 -35.39 14.29 -15.74
CA GLN A 220 -35.79 15.56 -15.13
C GLN A 220 -36.88 15.43 -14.07
N LYS A 221 -37.75 14.41 -14.16
CA LYS A 221 -38.81 14.17 -13.19
C LYS A 221 -38.31 13.55 -11.88
N TYR A 222 -37.34 12.63 -11.96
CA TYR A 222 -36.89 11.83 -10.82
C TYR A 222 -35.51 12.23 -10.28
N PHE A 223 -34.74 13.03 -11.02
CA PHE A 223 -33.42 13.55 -10.66
C PHE A 223 -33.36 15.07 -10.98
N PRO A 224 -33.93 15.93 -10.11
CA PRO A 224 -33.90 17.38 -10.27
C PRO A 224 -32.53 18.01 -10.03
#